data_AF-A0A7C5KT29-F1
#
_entry.id   AF-A0A7C5KT29-F1
#
_cell.length_a   1.000
_cell.length_b   1.000
_cell.length_c   1.000
_cell.angle_alpha   90.00
_cell.angle_beta   90.00
_cell.angle_gamma   90.00
#
_symmetry.space_group_name_H-M   'P 1'
#
loop_
_entity.id
_entity.type
_entity.pdbx_description
1 polymer ?
#
loop_
_entity_poly.entity_id
_entity_poly.type
_entity_poly.pdbx_seq_one_letter_code
_entity_poly.pdbx_strand_id
1 'polypeptide(L)'
;MNPSTLRPVAIRILLWALFIGVLLWLSGCQEDRIESTEQAIQQNYFLQSLSLVDSAGQLLMRPGLTEDDITRAMQRMDLGLEQARKVEDGFLKKLEPRLAREYREKFIQGVEEYRLGVEASDRERQLQGLGRLGQWGEYWNPVKSEVLARLERMNQPEPR
;
A
#
# COMPACT_ATOMS: atom_id res chain seq x y z
N MET A 1 -14.29 -72.11 2.62
CA MET A 1 -14.34 -70.72 2.11
C MET A 1 -14.35 -69.79 3.30
N ASN A 2 -13.27 -69.03 3.51
CA ASN A 2 -13.01 -68.27 4.74
C ASN A 2 -13.49 -66.81 4.58
N PRO A 3 -14.43 -66.30 5.41
CA PRO A 3 -14.95 -64.95 5.29
C PRO A 3 -14.16 -63.98 6.19
N SER A 4 -12.89 -63.72 5.88
CA SER A 4 -12.06 -62.85 6.74
C SER A 4 -11.17 -61.84 6.02
N THR A 5 -11.27 -61.70 4.69
CA THR A 5 -10.37 -60.83 3.90
C THR A 5 -11.01 -59.55 3.36
N LEU A 6 -12.30 -59.29 3.60
CA LEU A 6 -13.02 -58.13 3.04
C LEU A 6 -12.99 -56.85 3.91
N ARG A 7 -12.43 -56.90 5.13
CA ARG A 7 -12.43 -55.76 6.07
C ARG A 7 -11.28 -54.73 5.93
N PRO A 8 -10.04 -55.05 5.50
CA PRO A 8 -8.93 -54.10 5.62
C PRO A 8 -8.84 -53.06 4.49
N VAL A 9 -9.47 -53.31 3.33
CA VAL A 9 -9.38 -52.41 2.15
C VAL A 9 -10.35 -51.24 2.26
N ALA A 10 -11.60 -51.50 2.68
CA ALA A 10 -12.61 -50.46 2.86
C ALA A 10 -12.21 -49.44 3.94
N ILE A 11 -11.58 -49.90 5.04
CA ILE A 11 -11.09 -49.03 6.12
C ILE A 11 -9.95 -48.12 5.63
N ARG A 12 -9.06 -48.63 4.77
CA ARG A 12 -7.97 -47.83 4.18
C ARG A 12 -8.52 -46.72 3.29
N ILE A 13 -9.48 -47.01 2.43
CA ILE A 13 -10.10 -46.00 1.54
C ILE A 13 -10.82 -44.92 2.37
N LEU A 14 -11.52 -45.32 3.43
CA LEU A 14 -12.24 -44.40 4.30
C LEU A 14 -11.29 -43.48 5.08
N LEU A 15 -10.14 -44.00 5.53
CA LEU A 15 -9.08 -43.20 6.16
C LEU A 15 -8.42 -42.21 5.18
N TRP A 16 -8.18 -42.62 3.93
CA TRP A 16 -7.64 -41.73 2.90
C TRP A 16 -8.62 -40.61 2.53
N ALA A 17 -9.92 -40.91 2.42
CA ALA A 17 -10.95 -39.89 2.18
C ALA A 17 -11.06 -38.89 3.36
N LEU A 18 -10.91 -39.38 4.60
CA LEU A 18 -10.93 -38.53 5.80
C LEU A 18 -9.67 -37.64 5.89
N PHE A 19 -8.52 -38.16 5.47
CA PHE A 19 -7.26 -37.40 5.43
C PHE A 19 -7.30 -36.27 4.37
N ILE A 20 -7.88 -36.55 3.19
CA ILE A 20 -8.07 -35.53 2.14
C ILE A 20 -9.11 -34.48 2.56
N GLY A 21 -10.19 -34.88 3.24
CA GLY A 21 -11.19 -33.95 3.78
C GLY A 21 -10.61 -32.99 4.82
N VAL A 22 -9.73 -33.47 5.70
CA VAL A 22 -9.02 -32.64 6.69
C VAL A 22 -8.02 -31.69 6.02
N LEU A 23 -7.32 -32.12 4.97
CA LEU A 23 -6.40 -31.26 4.20
C LEU A 23 -7.14 -30.13 3.47
N LEU A 24 -8.34 -30.38 2.95
CA LEU A 24 -9.18 -29.37 2.29
C LEU A 24 -9.79 -28.37 3.29
N TRP A 25 -10.04 -28.78 4.53
CA TRP A 25 -10.51 -27.87 5.59
C TRP A 25 -9.42 -26.92 6.12
N LEU A 26 -8.14 -27.31 6.04
CA LEU A 26 -7.02 -26.50 6.52
C LEU A 26 -6.57 -25.43 5.52
N SER A 27 -6.91 -25.56 4.23
CA SER A 27 -6.47 -24.63 3.18
C SER A 27 -7.29 -23.34 3.14
N GLY A 28 -8.56 -23.35 3.56
CA GLY A 28 -9.43 -22.17 3.53
C GLY A 28 -9.04 -21.05 4.51
N CYS A 29 -8.43 -21.38 5.65
CA CYS A 29 -8.01 -20.39 6.65
C CYS A 29 -6.67 -19.70 6.37
N GLN A 30 -5.97 -20.09 5.30
CA GLN A 30 -4.64 -19.57 4.96
C GLN A 30 -4.71 -18.43 3.95
N GLU A 31 -5.66 -18.48 3.00
CA GLU A 31 -5.84 -17.49 1.95
C GLU A 31 -6.28 -16.12 2.52
N ASP A 32 -7.29 -16.10 3.40
CA ASP A 32 -7.76 -14.87 4.07
C ASP A 32 -6.65 -14.18 4.87
N ARG A 33 -5.77 -14.96 5.53
CA ARG A 33 -4.66 -14.41 6.31
C ARG A 33 -3.58 -13.80 5.43
N ILE A 34 -3.27 -14.42 4.30
CA ILE A 34 -2.28 -13.89 3.35
C ILE A 34 -2.80 -12.59 2.73
N GLU A 35 -4.06 -12.57 2.27
CA GLU A 35 -4.65 -11.36 1.69
C GLU A 35 -4.71 -10.21 2.71
N SER A 36 -5.12 -10.48 3.95
CA SER A 36 -5.14 -9.45 5.01
C SER A 36 -3.75 -8.86 5.30
N THR A 37 -2.70 -9.69 5.19
CA THR A 37 -1.32 -9.27 5.43
C THR A 37 -0.81 -8.40 4.30
N GLU A 38 -1.11 -8.77 3.06
CA GLU A 38 -0.74 -8.01 1.86
C GLU A 38 -1.42 -6.63 1.85
N GLN A 39 -2.72 -6.56 2.15
CA GLN A 39 -3.44 -5.29 2.24
C GLN A 39 -2.86 -4.36 3.33
N ALA A 40 -2.51 -4.91 4.49
CA ALA A 40 -1.88 -4.14 5.56
C ALA A 40 -0.51 -3.57 5.16
N ILE A 41 0.29 -4.35 4.43
CA ILE A 41 1.60 -3.90 3.89
C ILE A 41 1.40 -2.77 2.88
N GLN A 42 0.47 -2.94 1.93
CA GLN A 42 0.16 -1.93 0.92
C GLN A 42 -0.35 -0.62 1.54
N GLN A 43 -1.20 -0.72 2.57
CA GLN A 43 -1.65 0.43 3.35
C GLN A 43 -0.50 1.13 4.06
N ASN A 44 0.44 0.37 4.64
CA ASN A 44 1.60 0.94 5.30
C ASN A 44 2.44 1.76 4.30
N TYR A 45 2.79 1.19 3.15
CA TYR A 45 3.53 1.89 2.10
C TYR A 45 2.82 3.18 1.66
N PHE A 46 1.51 3.10 1.43
CA PHE A 46 0.72 4.26 1.01
C PHE A 46 0.72 5.36 2.08
N LEU A 47 0.36 5.06 3.32
CA LEU A 47 0.29 6.07 4.38
C LEU A 47 1.66 6.62 4.75
N GLN A 48 2.69 5.78 4.78
CA GLN A 48 4.06 6.19 5.09
C GLN A 48 4.60 7.14 4.01
N SER A 49 4.34 6.87 2.73
CA SER A 49 4.74 7.77 1.65
C SER A 49 4.16 9.18 1.81
N LEU A 50 2.85 9.27 2.12
CA LEU A 50 2.15 10.54 2.30
C LEU A 50 2.71 11.29 3.52
N SER A 51 2.90 10.59 4.64
CA SER A 51 3.43 11.19 5.86
C SER A 51 4.85 11.71 5.69
N LEU A 52 5.72 10.96 5.00
CA LEU A 52 7.11 11.37 4.78
C LEU A 52 7.18 12.63 3.92
N VAL A 53 6.46 12.66 2.81
CA VAL A 53 6.42 13.81 1.89
C VAL A 53 5.78 15.03 2.53
N ASP A 54 4.67 14.86 3.26
CA ASP A 54 4.04 15.96 4.00
C ASP A 54 4.99 16.53 5.05
N SER A 55 5.67 15.67 5.82
CA SER A 55 6.65 16.11 6.81
C SER A 55 7.88 16.80 6.18
N ALA A 56 8.24 16.46 4.94
CA ALA A 56 9.28 17.16 4.19
C ALA A 56 8.82 18.55 3.77
N GLY A 57 7.60 18.66 3.23
CA GLY A 57 6.98 19.94 2.87
C GLY A 57 6.87 20.88 4.07
N GLN A 58 6.38 20.37 5.21
CA GLN A 58 6.30 21.15 6.45
C GLN A 58 7.66 21.67 6.92
N LEU A 59 8.73 20.89 6.74
CA LEU A 59 10.07 21.30 7.09
C LEU A 59 10.56 22.45 6.19
N LEU A 60 10.29 22.35 4.88
CA LEU A 60 10.67 23.36 3.88
C LEU A 60 9.91 24.68 4.03
N MET A 61 8.74 24.68 4.66
CA MET A 61 7.98 25.90 4.93
C MET A 61 8.40 26.64 6.21
N ARG A 62 9.38 26.11 6.97
CA ARG A 62 9.77 26.73 8.25
C ARG A 62 10.48 28.06 8.03
N PRO A 63 10.19 29.09 8.86
CA PRO A 63 10.98 30.31 8.89
C PRO A 63 12.44 30.00 9.26
N GLY A 64 13.39 30.67 8.61
CA GLY A 64 14.82 30.48 8.88
C GLY A 64 15.36 29.13 8.42
N LEU A 65 14.81 28.59 7.32
CA LEU A 65 15.23 27.33 6.70
C LEU A 65 16.76 27.23 6.57
N THR A 66 17.33 26.15 7.08
CA THR A 66 18.76 25.86 7.00
C THR A 66 19.07 24.84 5.91
N GLU A 67 20.34 24.75 5.49
CA GLU A 67 20.80 23.69 4.58
C GLU A 67 20.59 22.27 5.15
N ASP A 68 20.73 22.10 6.47
CA ASP A 68 20.42 20.84 7.15
C ASP A 68 18.92 20.50 7.05
N ASP A 69 18.05 21.50 7.17
CA ASP A 69 16.63 21.31 6.93
C ASP A 69 16.36 20.85 5.49
N ILE A 70 16.90 21.57 4.50
CA ILE A 70 16.73 21.20 3.09
C ILE A 70 17.18 19.74 2.86
N THR A 71 18.36 19.38 3.38
CA THR A 71 18.90 18.02 3.27
C THR A 71 17.97 16.98 3.89
N ARG A 72 17.46 17.22 5.11
CA ARG A 72 16.52 16.32 5.79
C ARG A 72 15.18 16.23 5.06
N ALA A 73 14.70 17.32 4.47
CA ALA A 73 13.49 17.30 3.66
C ALA A 73 13.70 16.44 2.40
N MET A 74 14.83 16.58 1.71
CA MET A 74 15.14 15.77 0.52
C MET A 74 15.23 14.29 0.87
N GLN A 75 15.90 13.92 1.97
CA GLN A 75 15.95 12.53 2.44
C GLN A 75 14.56 11.96 2.75
N ARG A 76 13.67 12.77 3.35
CA ARG A 76 12.28 12.35 3.60
C ARG A 76 11.50 12.17 2.31
N MET A 77 11.70 13.02 1.31
CA MET A 77 11.10 12.87 -0.01
C MET A 77 11.59 11.60 -0.70
N ASP A 78 12.89 11.31 -0.65
CA ASP A 78 13.48 10.08 -1.22
C ASP A 78 12.88 8.82 -0.58
N LEU A 79 12.81 8.78 0.76
CA LEU A 79 12.16 7.67 1.49
C LEU A 79 10.66 7.58 1.16
N GLY A 80 9.98 8.73 1.05
CA GLY A 80 8.57 8.78 0.69
C GLY A 80 8.31 8.20 -0.70
N LEU A 81 9.16 8.54 -1.67
CA LEU A 81 9.13 7.98 -3.03
C LEU A 81 9.42 6.48 -3.05
N GLU A 82 10.36 6.02 -2.23
CA GLU A 82 10.66 4.60 -2.09
C GLU A 82 9.42 3.81 -1.64
N GLN A 83 8.69 4.31 -0.63
CA GLN A 83 7.43 3.69 -0.21
C GLN A 83 6.36 3.82 -1.30
N ALA A 84 6.23 4.99 -1.93
CA ALA A 84 5.21 5.25 -2.92
C ALA A 84 5.28 4.30 -4.13
N ARG A 85 6.50 3.96 -4.57
CA ARG A 85 6.74 3.05 -5.69
C ARG A 85 6.41 1.59 -5.36
N LYS A 86 6.35 1.21 -4.07
CA LYS A 86 5.96 -0.14 -3.63
C LYS A 86 4.44 -0.33 -3.53
N VAL A 87 3.69 0.77 -3.46
CA VAL A 87 2.22 0.71 -3.45
C VAL A 87 1.73 0.14 -4.78
N GLU A 88 0.77 -0.76 -4.78
CA GLU A 88 0.22 -1.35 -6.00
C GLU A 88 -1.01 -0.61 -6.51
N ASP A 89 -1.15 -0.54 -7.83
CA ASP A 89 -2.29 0.13 -8.48
C ASP A 89 -3.62 -0.57 -8.15
N GLY A 90 -3.60 -1.91 -8.02
CA GLY A 90 -4.78 -2.69 -7.65
C GLY A 90 -5.30 -2.30 -6.27
N PHE A 91 -4.40 -2.17 -5.30
CA PHE A 91 -4.72 -1.70 -3.95
C PHE A 91 -5.33 -0.30 -3.97
N LEU A 92 -4.71 0.66 -4.68
CA LEU A 92 -5.22 2.03 -4.77
C LEU A 92 -6.61 2.10 -5.43
N LYS A 93 -6.85 1.31 -6.47
CA LYS A 93 -8.16 1.25 -7.15
C LYS A 93 -9.27 0.70 -6.26
N LYS A 94 -8.96 -0.21 -5.32
CA LYS A 94 -9.93 -0.69 -4.31
C LYS A 94 -10.37 0.46 -3.39
N LEU A 95 -9.49 1.41 -3.11
CA LEU A 95 -9.78 2.58 -2.28
C LEU A 95 -10.58 3.63 -3.04
N GLU A 96 -10.13 4.05 -4.21
CA GLU A 96 -10.89 4.94 -5.10
C GLU A 96 -10.43 4.69 -6.55
N PRO A 97 -11.35 4.56 -7.54
CA PRO A 97 -11.00 4.13 -8.90
C PRO A 97 -9.93 4.95 -9.64
N ARG A 98 -9.86 6.25 -9.40
CA ARG A 98 -8.89 7.17 -10.02
C ARG A 98 -7.61 7.30 -9.20
N LEU A 99 -7.61 6.93 -7.93
CA LEU A 99 -6.49 7.14 -7.00
C LEU A 99 -5.16 6.65 -7.55
N ALA A 100 -5.11 5.47 -8.17
CA ALA A 100 -3.87 4.95 -8.75
C ALA A 100 -3.24 5.94 -9.74
N ARG A 101 -4.02 6.42 -10.71
CA ARG A 101 -3.53 7.37 -11.73
C ARG A 101 -3.10 8.69 -11.10
N GLU A 102 -3.96 9.28 -10.27
CA GLU A 102 -3.70 10.59 -9.66
C GLU A 102 -2.49 10.53 -8.72
N TYR A 103 -2.29 9.41 -8.02
CA TYR A 103 -1.14 9.17 -7.16
C TYR A 103 0.16 9.04 -7.98
N ARG A 104 0.17 8.35 -9.13
CA ARG A 104 1.36 8.27 -9.99
C ARG A 104 1.70 9.60 -10.66
N GLU A 105 0.73 10.19 -11.35
CA GLU A 105 0.95 11.31 -12.28
C GLU A 105 1.13 12.65 -11.56
N LYS A 106 0.58 12.78 -10.35
CA LYS A 106 0.59 14.04 -9.60
C LYS A 106 1.43 13.95 -8.34
N PHE A 107 1.18 12.96 -7.48
CA PHE A 107 1.95 12.81 -6.25
C PHE A 107 3.38 12.35 -6.52
N ILE A 108 3.58 11.15 -7.08
CA ILE A 108 4.93 10.60 -7.29
C ILE A 108 5.75 11.49 -8.22
N GLN A 109 5.24 11.78 -9.43
CA GLN A 109 5.95 12.66 -10.36
C GLN A 109 6.17 14.07 -9.79
N GLY A 110 5.22 14.60 -9.02
CA GLY A 110 5.38 15.92 -8.39
C GLY A 110 6.53 15.96 -7.38
N VAL A 111 6.65 14.93 -6.53
CA VAL A 111 7.76 14.82 -5.57
C VAL A 111 9.09 14.59 -6.30
N GLU A 112 9.13 13.71 -7.31
CA GLU A 112 10.33 13.45 -8.10
C GLU A 112 10.87 14.71 -8.79
N GLU A 113 10.00 15.44 -9.48
CA GLU A 113 10.35 16.66 -10.19
C GLU A 113 10.81 17.75 -9.21
N TYR A 114 10.12 17.92 -8.08
CA TYR A 114 10.54 18.87 -7.06
C TYR A 114 11.92 18.54 -6.49
N ARG A 115 12.11 17.29 -6.04
CA ARG A 115 13.38 16.83 -5.46
C ARG A 115 14.54 16.99 -6.44
N LEU A 116 14.35 16.57 -7.69
CA LEU A 116 15.40 16.70 -8.71
C LEU A 116 15.67 18.17 -9.08
N GLY A 117 14.64 19.01 -9.06
CA GLY A 117 14.81 20.45 -9.23
C GLY A 117 15.61 21.09 -8.10
N VAL A 118 15.46 20.64 -6.87
CA VAL A 118 16.29 21.10 -5.74
C VAL A 118 17.74 20.64 -5.94
N GLU A 119 17.98 19.36 -6.23
CA GLU A 119 19.32 18.81 -6.45
C GLU A 119 20.07 19.52 -7.60
N ALA A 120 19.37 19.81 -8.69
CA ALA A 120 19.95 20.48 -9.86
C ALA A 120 19.98 22.02 -9.73
N SER A 121 19.46 22.60 -8.65
CA SER A 121 19.19 24.05 -8.56
C SER A 121 18.35 24.59 -9.73
N ASP A 122 17.46 23.75 -10.28
CA ASP A 122 16.58 24.07 -11.40
C ASP A 122 15.21 24.52 -10.89
N ARG A 123 15.00 25.84 -10.91
CA ARG A 123 13.76 26.47 -10.44
C ARG A 123 12.55 26.11 -11.30
N GLU A 124 12.71 25.96 -12.60
CA GLU A 124 11.57 25.63 -13.47
C GLU A 124 11.05 24.25 -13.11
N ARG A 125 11.96 23.29 -12.93
CA ARG A 125 11.64 21.93 -12.53
C ARG A 125 11.00 21.87 -11.14
N GLN A 126 11.50 22.66 -10.17
CA GLN A 126 10.86 22.78 -8.86
C GLN A 126 9.42 23.27 -8.97
N LEU A 127 9.15 24.29 -9.79
CA LEU A 127 7.80 24.82 -9.99
C LEU A 127 6.88 23.82 -10.69
N GLN A 128 7.39 23.05 -11.66
CA GLN A 128 6.63 21.97 -12.29
C GLN A 128 6.23 20.90 -11.27
N GLY A 129 7.17 20.48 -10.41
CA GLY A 129 6.91 19.56 -9.30
C GLY A 129 5.85 20.08 -8.34
N LEU A 130 5.98 21.34 -7.89
CA LEU A 130 4.99 21.99 -7.03
C LEU A 130 3.61 22.10 -7.70
N GLY A 131 3.56 22.38 -9.01
CA GLY A 131 2.32 22.42 -9.78
C GLY A 131 1.59 21.08 -9.75
N ARG A 132 2.31 19.97 -9.94
CA ARG A 132 1.75 18.60 -9.82
C ARG A 132 1.28 18.29 -8.41
N LEU A 133 2.06 18.68 -7.39
CA LEU A 133 1.66 18.50 -5.99
C LEU A 133 0.43 19.35 -5.62
N GLY A 134 0.28 20.53 -6.21
CA GLY A 134 -0.94 21.33 -6.13
C GLY A 134 -2.15 20.59 -6.70
N GLN A 135 -2.03 20.05 -7.91
CA GLN A 135 -3.09 19.23 -8.54
C GLN A 135 -3.38 17.94 -7.76
N TRP A 136 -2.37 17.37 -7.09
CA TRP A 136 -2.57 16.27 -6.15
C TRP A 136 -3.43 16.73 -4.98
N GLY A 137 -3.12 17.88 -4.36
CA GLY A 137 -3.91 18.45 -3.28
C GLY A 137 -5.36 18.71 -3.68
N GLU A 138 -5.60 19.28 -4.86
CA GLU A 138 -6.94 19.50 -5.42
C GLU A 138 -7.75 18.21 -5.55
N TYR A 139 -7.10 17.12 -5.96
CA TYR A 139 -7.73 15.80 -6.04
C TYR A 139 -7.90 15.13 -4.66
N TRP A 140 -6.84 15.14 -3.84
CA TRP A 140 -6.74 14.38 -2.61
C TRP A 140 -7.63 14.94 -1.49
N ASN A 141 -7.63 16.27 -1.32
CA ASN A 141 -8.36 16.92 -0.24
C ASN A 141 -9.86 16.54 -0.18
N PRO A 142 -10.62 16.54 -1.29
CA PRO A 142 -12.04 16.16 -1.25
C PRO A 142 -12.27 14.66 -1.01
N VAL A 143 -11.35 13.77 -1.42
CA VAL A 143 -11.54 12.30 -1.32
C VAL A 143 -10.87 11.67 -0.10
N LYS A 144 -9.99 12.40 0.59
CA LYS A 144 -9.14 11.91 1.68
C LYS A 144 -9.95 11.20 2.78
N SER A 145 -11.01 11.82 3.28
CA SER A 145 -11.81 11.25 4.38
C SER A 145 -12.44 9.91 3.99
N GLU A 146 -12.95 9.81 2.77
CA GLU A 146 -13.54 8.57 2.25
C GLU A 146 -12.48 7.48 2.06
N VAL A 147 -11.32 7.82 1.49
CA VAL A 147 -10.21 6.87 1.31
C VAL A 147 -9.72 6.34 2.66
N LEU A 148 -9.55 7.22 3.66
CA LEU A 148 -9.13 6.82 5.01
C LEU A 148 -10.19 5.92 5.68
N ALA A 149 -11.48 6.24 5.56
CA ALA A 149 -12.55 5.38 6.08
C ALA A 149 -12.62 4.02 5.37
N ARG A 150 -12.25 3.93 4.09
CA ARG A 150 -12.13 2.65 3.37
C ARG A 150 -10.94 1.84 3.87
N LEU A 151 -9.78 2.47 4.10
CA LEU A 151 -8.62 1.83 4.71
C LEU A 151 -8.94 1.26 6.10
N GLU A 152 -9.64 2.02 6.94
CA GLU A 152 -10.05 1.53 8.27
C GLU A 152 -10.94 0.29 8.19
N ARG A 153 -11.90 0.27 7.25
CA ARG A 153 -12.80 -0.88 7.05
C ARG A 153 -12.06 -2.12 6.54
N MET A 154 -11.05 -1.97 5.68
CA MET A 154 -10.22 -3.09 5.22
C MET A 154 -9.48 -3.79 6.37
N ASN A 155 -9.25 -3.11 7.50
CA ASN A 155 -8.58 -3.67 8.66
C ASN A 155 -9.55 -4.26 9.71
N GLN A 156 -10.86 -4.16 9.50
CA GLN A 156 -11.82 -4.74 10.44
C GLN A 156 -12.07 -6.20 10.09
N PRO A 157 -11.97 -7.13 11.05
CA PRO A 157 -12.37 -8.51 10.82
C PRO A 157 -13.87 -8.56 10.53
N GLU A 158 -14.29 -9.29 9.50
CA GLU A 158 -15.72 -9.47 9.21
C GLU A 158 -16.45 -10.00 10.45
N PRO A 159 -17.65 -9.48 10.77
CA PRO A 159 -18.49 -10.05 11.81
C PRO A 159 -18.90 -11.46 11.38
N ARG A 160 -18.49 -12.46 12.17
CA ARG A 160 -18.88 -13.86 12.04
C ARG A 160 -20.36 -14.07 12.33
#